data_AF-A0A2W2DXF1-F1
#
_entry.id   AF-A0A2W2DXF1-F1
#
_cell.length_a   1.000
_cell.length_b   1.000
_cell.length_c   1.000
_cell.angle_alpha   90.00
_cell.angle_beta   90.00
_cell.angle_gamma   90.00
#
_symmetry.space_group_name_H-M   'P 1'
#
loop_
_entity.id
_entity.type
_entity.pdbx_description
1 polymer ?
#
loop_
_entity_poly.entity_id
_entity_poly.type
_entity_poly.pdbx_seq_one_letter_code
_entity_poly.pdbx_strand_id
1 'polypeptide(L)'
;MTPYEGITYVIPCGGRKLARPVAARDLYIGSMFRHTLANAEMSARLDTEASGRPARVLILSALHGLVELDTVLDPYDLRMGQPGSVTAARLAEQATALGIEWGAEVYALLPRPYLARLDEALRGLDVWVQDVYEACRGNGEQKRVNVHIGRGPTPAYSEPEGPGPIVWLGGDVPALWWGVRVLVSYVRLRRAKNLPVAVADWLLDSGGYDQLMRYRGWTVTAVEYAADIRRYGQEIGRLLWAAPQDWPASRAALARTGLTEEEHQRRTLASVVDLRVADTGVHIAALVTGTTPAGYLRHVDMYAQAGIDLRAEPVVAVGALLRRPVREAAEIVRVLHAAGLRLHTLGGKGPLLGLVGGLIDSTDSADWSGNARRHVGLCPHGLVAWESNCPVAAREWGAGQRELAARSLAQPMLPLAG
;
A
#
# COMPACT_ATOMS: atom_id res chain seq x y z
N MET A 1 -41.96 -7.57 -2.39
CA MET A 1 -41.16 -8.54 -1.61
C MET A 1 -40.30 -7.74 -0.65
N THR A 2 -39.89 -8.30 0.49
CA THR A 2 -39.03 -7.58 1.43
C THR A 2 -37.62 -7.49 0.85
N PRO A 3 -37.00 -6.30 0.79
CA PRO A 3 -35.61 -6.14 0.36
C PRO A 3 -34.67 -7.02 1.19
N TYR A 4 -33.61 -7.54 0.58
CA TYR A 4 -32.57 -8.25 1.31
C TYR A 4 -31.68 -7.23 2.01
N GLU A 5 -31.83 -7.06 3.32
CA GLU A 5 -31.09 -6.09 4.13
C GLU A 5 -29.67 -6.56 4.50
N GLY A 6 -28.97 -7.16 3.54
CA GLY A 6 -27.70 -7.84 3.75
C GLY A 6 -26.70 -7.64 2.62
N ILE A 7 -25.51 -8.25 2.77
CA ILE A 7 -24.45 -8.19 1.77
C ILE A 7 -24.55 -9.38 0.81
N THR A 8 -24.47 -9.12 -0.49
CA THR A 8 -24.47 -10.18 -1.51
C THR A 8 -23.13 -10.26 -2.21
N TYR A 9 -22.44 -11.39 -2.05
CA TYR A 9 -21.25 -11.74 -2.83
C TYR A 9 -21.65 -12.51 -4.08
N VAL A 10 -21.06 -12.19 -5.24
CA VAL A 10 -21.32 -12.89 -6.50
C VAL A 10 -20.04 -13.47 -7.08
N ILE A 11 -20.02 -14.77 -7.33
CA ILE A 11 -18.87 -15.51 -7.90
C ILE A 11 -19.24 -16.13 -9.27
N PRO A 12 -18.30 -16.36 -10.19
CA PRO A 12 -18.64 -16.93 -11.49
C PRO A 12 -18.84 -18.45 -11.38
N CYS A 13 -19.63 -19.03 -12.28
CA CYS A 13 -19.64 -20.47 -12.47
C CYS A 13 -18.30 -21.03 -12.99
N GLY A 14 -18.05 -22.33 -12.79
CA GLY A 14 -16.84 -23.01 -13.25
C GLY A 14 -17.00 -23.72 -14.60
N GLY A 15 -15.92 -23.75 -15.40
CA GLY A 15 -15.92 -24.50 -16.66
C GLY A 15 -16.04 -26.01 -16.46
N ARG A 16 -15.24 -26.57 -15.53
CA ARG A 16 -15.22 -28.01 -15.22
C ARG A 16 -16.34 -28.37 -14.24
N LYS A 17 -17.17 -29.34 -14.58
CA LYS A 17 -18.36 -29.75 -13.82
C LYS A 17 -18.41 -31.26 -13.57
N LEU A 18 -19.14 -31.69 -12.55
CA LEU A 18 -19.56 -33.08 -12.41
C LEU A 18 -20.55 -33.44 -13.55
N ALA A 19 -20.64 -34.72 -13.89
CA ALA A 19 -21.51 -35.23 -14.96
C ALA A 19 -22.90 -35.66 -14.47
N ARG A 20 -23.34 -35.16 -13.31
CA ARG A 20 -24.62 -35.51 -12.69
C ARG A 20 -25.23 -34.30 -11.99
N PRO A 21 -26.57 -34.26 -11.81
CA PRO A 21 -27.23 -33.18 -11.10
C PRO A 21 -26.80 -33.16 -9.63
N VAL A 22 -26.35 -32.00 -9.16
CA VAL A 22 -25.95 -31.75 -7.76
C VAL A 22 -26.18 -30.28 -7.44
N ALA A 23 -26.10 -29.91 -6.16
CA ALA A 23 -26.10 -28.51 -5.73
C ALA A 23 -25.04 -27.68 -6.48
N ALA A 24 -25.35 -26.42 -6.76
CA ALA A 24 -24.51 -25.53 -7.55
C ALA A 24 -23.09 -25.38 -6.94
N ARG A 25 -22.97 -25.38 -5.61
CA ARG A 25 -21.67 -25.38 -4.91
C ARG A 25 -20.78 -26.59 -5.24
N ASP A 26 -21.38 -27.74 -5.50
CA ASP A 26 -20.69 -29.00 -5.75
C ASP A 26 -20.53 -29.31 -7.24
N LEU A 27 -21.40 -28.74 -8.07
CA LEU A 27 -21.40 -28.97 -9.51
C LEU A 27 -20.06 -28.57 -10.12
N TYR A 28 -19.53 -27.40 -9.77
CA TYR A 28 -18.32 -26.85 -10.37
C TYR A 28 -17.05 -27.32 -9.64
N ILE A 29 -16.26 -28.16 -10.31
CA ILE A 29 -15.09 -28.83 -9.69
C ILE A 29 -13.74 -28.22 -10.08
N GLY A 30 -13.75 -27.09 -10.78
CA GLY A 30 -12.53 -26.36 -11.14
C GLY A 30 -11.82 -25.77 -9.92
N SER A 31 -10.48 -25.83 -9.90
CA SER A 31 -9.68 -25.31 -8.79
C SER A 31 -9.89 -23.82 -8.52
N MET A 32 -10.05 -23.01 -9.58
CA MET A 32 -10.34 -21.59 -9.43
C MET A 32 -11.72 -21.35 -8.81
N PHE A 33 -12.75 -22.07 -9.24
CA PHE A 33 -14.10 -21.95 -8.69
C PHE A 33 -14.10 -22.26 -7.18
N ARG A 34 -13.53 -23.41 -6.79
CA ARG A 34 -13.46 -23.83 -5.38
C ARG A 34 -12.69 -22.82 -4.54
N HIS A 35 -11.60 -22.26 -5.07
CA HIS A 35 -10.82 -21.22 -4.40
C HIS A 35 -11.63 -19.94 -4.20
N THR A 36 -12.34 -19.46 -5.21
CA THR A 36 -13.21 -18.28 -5.09
C THR A 36 -14.35 -18.53 -4.10
N LEU A 37 -15.05 -19.66 -4.23
CA LEU A 37 -16.18 -20.00 -3.37
C LEU A 37 -15.76 -20.03 -1.90
N ALA A 38 -14.70 -20.76 -1.55
CA ALA A 38 -14.25 -20.88 -0.17
C ALA A 38 -13.92 -19.52 0.48
N ASN A 39 -13.31 -18.60 -0.27
CA ASN A 39 -12.98 -17.26 0.24
C ASN A 39 -14.19 -16.32 0.28
N ALA A 40 -15.11 -16.41 -0.68
CA ALA A 40 -16.35 -15.64 -0.66
C ALA A 40 -17.25 -16.07 0.50
N GLU A 41 -17.36 -17.38 0.77
CA GLU A 41 -18.10 -17.90 1.93
C GLU A 41 -17.46 -17.47 3.24
N MET A 42 -16.13 -17.42 3.33
CA MET A 42 -15.44 -16.90 4.50
C MET A 42 -15.68 -15.40 4.69
N SER A 43 -15.64 -14.62 3.61
CA SER A 43 -15.91 -13.17 3.66
C SER A 43 -17.34 -12.90 4.12
N ALA A 44 -18.33 -13.61 3.56
CA ALA A 44 -19.73 -13.48 3.96
C ALA A 44 -19.94 -13.84 5.45
N ARG A 45 -19.28 -14.89 5.96
CA ARG A 45 -19.34 -15.20 7.40
C ARG A 45 -18.80 -14.06 8.26
N LEU A 46 -17.62 -13.55 7.93
CA LEU A 46 -16.96 -12.48 8.68
C LEU A 46 -17.77 -11.18 8.65
N ASP A 47 -18.35 -10.81 7.52
CA ASP A 47 -19.22 -9.63 7.45
C ASP A 47 -20.51 -9.80 8.21
N THR A 48 -21.07 -11.02 8.23
CA THR A 48 -22.26 -11.32 9.04
C THR A 48 -21.96 -11.14 10.53
N GLU A 49 -20.82 -11.67 10.98
CA GLU A 49 -20.35 -11.53 12.36
C GLU A 49 -20.06 -10.05 12.71
N ALA A 50 -19.45 -9.29 11.81
CA ALA A 50 -19.02 -7.91 12.06
C ALA A 50 -20.17 -6.89 12.00
N SER A 51 -21.09 -7.04 11.05
CA SER A 51 -22.17 -6.07 10.81
C SER A 51 -23.47 -6.41 11.54
N GLY A 52 -23.63 -7.66 11.99
CA GLY A 52 -24.90 -8.18 12.51
C GLY A 52 -26.00 -8.33 11.44
N ARG A 53 -25.69 -8.02 10.17
CA ARG A 53 -26.59 -8.18 9.01
C ARG A 53 -26.25 -9.46 8.27
N PRO A 54 -27.23 -10.16 7.67
CA PRO A 54 -26.94 -11.38 6.93
C PRO A 54 -26.07 -11.08 5.70
N ALA A 55 -25.11 -11.96 5.39
CA ALA A 55 -24.42 -11.95 4.10
C ALA A 55 -24.52 -13.31 3.41
N ARG A 56 -24.60 -13.30 2.08
CA ARG A 56 -24.76 -14.51 1.25
C ARG A 56 -23.81 -14.54 0.06
N VAL A 57 -23.67 -15.72 -0.53
CA VAL A 57 -22.94 -15.93 -1.78
C VAL A 57 -23.89 -16.46 -2.84
N LEU A 58 -23.88 -15.85 -4.02
CA LEU A 58 -24.58 -16.31 -5.22
C LEU A 58 -23.56 -16.71 -6.30
N ILE A 59 -23.92 -17.69 -7.11
CA ILE A 59 -23.17 -18.07 -8.31
C ILE A 59 -23.85 -17.42 -9.51
N LEU A 60 -23.08 -16.67 -10.31
CA LEU A 60 -23.50 -16.24 -11.63
C LEU A 60 -23.17 -17.34 -12.66
N SER A 61 -24.19 -18.14 -12.97
CA SER A 61 -24.18 -19.16 -14.01
C SER A 61 -24.38 -18.56 -15.40
N ALA A 62 -23.57 -19.00 -16.36
CA ALA A 62 -23.74 -18.60 -17.76
C ALA A 62 -25.08 -19.05 -18.36
N LEU A 63 -25.65 -20.17 -17.93
CA LEU A 63 -26.94 -20.68 -18.40
C LEU A 63 -28.10 -20.22 -17.50
N HIS A 64 -27.93 -20.33 -16.18
CA HIS A 64 -29.03 -20.17 -15.23
C HIS A 64 -29.11 -18.79 -14.56
N GLY A 65 -28.13 -17.91 -14.76
CA GLY A 65 -28.10 -16.60 -14.13
C GLY A 65 -27.68 -16.62 -12.67
N LEU A 66 -28.34 -15.82 -11.81
CA LEU A 66 -28.05 -15.80 -10.37
C LEU A 66 -28.65 -17.04 -9.71
N VAL A 67 -27.80 -17.83 -9.06
CA VAL A 67 -28.16 -19.12 -8.45
C VAL A 67 -27.67 -19.20 -7.01
N GLU A 68 -28.53 -19.66 -6.10
CA GLU A 68 -28.14 -19.97 -4.72
C GLU A 68 -27.32 -21.25 -4.65
N LEU A 69 -26.39 -21.32 -3.69
CA LEU A 69 -25.41 -22.41 -3.60
C LEU A 69 -26.01 -23.82 -3.55
N ASP A 70 -27.18 -23.96 -2.92
CA ASP A 70 -27.84 -25.26 -2.71
C ASP A 70 -28.83 -25.64 -3.82
N THR A 71 -28.97 -24.80 -4.85
CA THR A 71 -29.82 -25.09 -6.02
C THR A 71 -29.24 -26.28 -6.79
N VAL A 72 -30.03 -27.34 -7.00
CA VAL A 72 -29.62 -28.48 -7.82
C VAL A 72 -29.64 -28.09 -9.30
N LEU A 73 -28.51 -28.26 -9.99
CA LEU A 73 -28.35 -27.92 -11.40
C LEU A 73 -27.90 -29.14 -12.21
N ASP A 74 -28.45 -29.30 -13.41
CA ASP A 74 -27.93 -30.22 -14.42
C ASP A 74 -26.57 -29.74 -14.97
N PRO A 75 -25.66 -30.65 -15.35
CA PRO A 75 -24.43 -30.26 -16.02
C PRO A 75 -24.72 -29.67 -17.41
N TYR A 76 -24.03 -28.58 -17.72
CA TYR A 76 -24.17 -27.88 -19.00
C TYR A 76 -22.81 -27.41 -19.53
N ASP A 77 -22.72 -27.20 -20.85
CA ASP A 77 -21.53 -26.63 -21.51
C ASP A 77 -21.89 -25.33 -22.22
N LEU A 78 -21.78 -24.23 -21.49
CA LEU A 78 -22.04 -22.88 -21.99
C LEU A 78 -21.12 -21.88 -21.29
N ARG A 79 -20.53 -20.98 -22.08
CA ARG A 79 -19.70 -19.88 -21.59
C ARG A 79 -20.47 -18.56 -21.64
N MET A 80 -20.21 -17.71 -20.66
CA MET A 80 -20.79 -16.35 -20.64
C MET A 80 -20.45 -15.60 -21.93
N GLY A 81 -21.48 -15.01 -22.55
CA GLY A 81 -21.37 -14.29 -23.82
C GLY A 81 -21.62 -15.15 -25.07
N GLN A 82 -21.74 -16.47 -24.95
CA GLN A 82 -22.20 -17.32 -26.07
C GLN A 82 -23.72 -17.17 -26.27
N PRO A 83 -24.24 -17.38 -27.50
CA PRO A 83 -25.68 -17.49 -27.73
C PRO A 83 -26.33 -18.49 -26.78
N GLY A 84 -27.46 -18.12 -26.17
CA GLY A 84 -28.13 -18.90 -25.14
C GLY A 84 -27.64 -18.64 -23.71
N SER A 85 -26.58 -17.82 -23.51
CA SER A 85 -26.21 -17.37 -22.17
C SER A 85 -27.23 -16.37 -21.61
N VAL A 86 -27.31 -16.31 -20.28
CA VAL A 86 -28.27 -15.47 -19.55
C VAL A 86 -28.19 -14.01 -19.99
N THR A 87 -29.35 -13.37 -20.16
CA THR A 87 -29.48 -11.97 -20.56
C THR A 87 -29.49 -11.04 -19.35
N ALA A 88 -29.14 -9.77 -19.56
CA ALA A 88 -29.20 -8.77 -18.48
C ALA A 88 -30.64 -8.56 -17.98
N ALA A 89 -31.64 -8.58 -18.86
CA ALA A 89 -33.05 -8.50 -18.48
C ALA A 89 -33.44 -9.64 -17.53
N ARG A 90 -33.05 -10.88 -17.85
CA ARG A 90 -33.33 -12.02 -16.97
C ARG A 90 -32.60 -11.92 -15.63
N LEU A 91 -31.37 -11.41 -15.62
CA LEU A 91 -30.62 -11.18 -14.39
C LEU A 91 -31.28 -10.10 -13.52
N ALA A 92 -31.82 -9.03 -14.11
CA ALA A 92 -32.53 -7.99 -13.37
C ALA A 92 -33.81 -8.54 -12.71
N GLU A 93 -34.57 -9.37 -13.42
CA GLU A 93 -35.72 -10.10 -12.85
C GLU A 93 -35.30 -10.99 -11.67
N GLN A 94 -34.21 -11.75 -11.83
CA GLN A 94 -33.69 -12.61 -10.78
C GLN A 94 -33.17 -11.81 -9.58
N ALA A 95 -32.47 -10.69 -9.82
CA ALA A 95 -31.96 -9.81 -8.79
C ALA A 95 -33.10 -9.25 -7.94
N THR A 96 -34.17 -8.77 -8.59
CA THR A 96 -35.39 -8.30 -7.91
C THR A 96 -36.04 -9.43 -7.09
N ALA A 97 -36.18 -10.63 -7.69
CA ALA A 97 -36.71 -11.79 -6.98
C ALA A 97 -35.83 -12.27 -5.81
N LEU A 98 -34.54 -11.92 -5.82
CA LEU A 98 -33.61 -12.22 -4.73
C LEU A 98 -33.51 -11.07 -3.72
N GLY A 99 -34.28 -9.98 -3.89
CA GLY A 99 -34.29 -8.81 -3.02
C GLY A 99 -33.07 -7.89 -3.20
N ILE A 100 -32.39 -7.95 -4.34
CA ILE A 100 -31.34 -7.01 -4.74
C ILE A 100 -32.01 -5.83 -5.42
N GLU A 101 -32.29 -4.79 -4.62
CA GLU A 101 -32.96 -3.56 -5.04
C GLU A 101 -32.13 -2.34 -4.59
N TRP A 102 -32.66 -1.13 -4.77
CA TRP A 102 -32.00 0.11 -4.40
C TRP A 102 -31.42 0.07 -2.96
N GLY A 103 -30.13 0.40 -2.83
CA GLY A 103 -29.39 0.35 -1.57
C GLY A 103 -28.76 -1.01 -1.24
N ALA A 104 -28.94 -2.04 -2.09
CA ALA A 104 -28.27 -3.33 -1.90
C ALA A 104 -26.74 -3.23 -2.05
N GLU A 105 -26.02 -4.00 -1.24
CA GLU A 105 -24.55 -4.13 -1.29
C GLU A 105 -24.18 -5.40 -2.06
N VAL A 106 -23.47 -5.26 -3.19
CA VAL A 106 -23.21 -6.35 -4.15
C VAL A 106 -21.73 -6.42 -4.56
N TYR A 107 -20.97 -7.28 -3.88
CA TYR A 107 -19.55 -7.49 -4.15
C TYR A 107 -19.33 -8.57 -5.21
N ALA A 108 -18.75 -8.19 -6.35
CA ALA A 108 -18.54 -9.08 -7.48
C ALA A 108 -17.09 -9.59 -7.55
N LEU A 109 -16.90 -10.90 -7.36
CA LEU A 109 -15.65 -11.61 -7.64
C LEU A 109 -15.67 -12.20 -9.06
N LEU A 110 -15.99 -11.37 -10.05
CA LEU A 110 -16.34 -11.82 -11.40
C LEU A 110 -15.24 -11.48 -12.43
N PRO A 111 -14.86 -12.41 -13.32
CA PRO A 111 -14.11 -12.09 -14.52
C PRO A 111 -14.92 -11.15 -15.43
N ARG A 112 -14.23 -10.32 -16.22
CA ARG A 112 -14.85 -9.25 -17.04
C ARG A 112 -16.14 -9.63 -17.80
N PRO A 113 -16.24 -10.77 -18.52
CA PRO A 113 -17.48 -11.11 -19.23
C PRO A 113 -18.68 -11.32 -18.30
N TYR A 114 -18.44 -11.83 -17.09
CA TYR A 114 -19.47 -12.03 -16.09
C TYR A 114 -19.84 -10.72 -15.41
N LEU A 115 -18.82 -9.92 -15.03
CA LEU A 115 -19.02 -8.62 -14.40
C LEU A 115 -19.84 -7.68 -15.30
N ALA A 116 -19.46 -7.56 -16.57
CA ALA A 116 -20.16 -6.69 -17.53
C ALA A 116 -21.65 -7.06 -17.63
N ARG A 117 -21.96 -8.36 -17.61
CA ARG A 117 -23.33 -8.84 -17.69
C ARG A 117 -24.14 -8.57 -16.41
N LEU A 118 -23.50 -8.68 -15.23
CA LEU A 118 -24.14 -8.36 -13.95
C LEU A 118 -24.34 -6.85 -13.78
N ASP A 119 -23.32 -6.06 -14.09
CA ASP A 119 -23.35 -4.59 -14.04
C ASP A 119 -24.42 -4.01 -14.98
N GLU A 120 -24.54 -4.53 -16.20
CA GLU A 120 -25.63 -4.16 -17.13
C GLU A 120 -27.02 -4.40 -16.52
N ALA A 121 -27.22 -5.52 -15.83
CA ALA A 121 -28.49 -5.88 -15.21
C ALA A 121 -28.82 -5.00 -13.99
N LEU A 122 -27.84 -4.80 -13.10
CA LEU A 122 -28.03 -4.11 -11.82
C LEU A 122 -28.05 -2.59 -11.96
N ARG A 123 -27.42 -2.04 -13.01
CA ARG A 123 -27.55 -0.62 -13.36
C ARG A 123 -29.00 -0.23 -13.64
N GLY A 124 -29.80 -1.12 -14.25
CA GLY A 124 -31.22 -0.89 -14.48
C GLY A 124 -32.07 -0.85 -13.21
N LEU A 125 -31.51 -1.24 -12.06
CA LEU A 125 -32.14 -1.24 -10.74
C LEU A 125 -31.54 -0.18 -9.81
N ASP A 126 -30.68 0.71 -10.33
CA ASP A 126 -29.89 1.68 -9.55
C ASP A 126 -29.06 1.02 -8.43
N VAL A 127 -28.55 -0.18 -8.67
CA VAL A 127 -27.68 -0.92 -7.75
C VAL A 127 -26.25 -0.89 -8.27
N TRP A 128 -25.34 -0.36 -7.44
CA TRP A 128 -23.91 -0.32 -7.76
C TRP A 128 -23.23 -1.65 -7.44
N VAL A 129 -22.52 -2.21 -8.42
CA VAL A 129 -21.73 -3.43 -8.26
C VAL A 129 -20.30 -3.08 -7.86
N GLN A 130 -19.87 -3.54 -6.70
CA GLN A 130 -18.48 -3.39 -6.26
C GLN A 130 -17.59 -4.44 -6.94
N ASP A 131 -16.81 -4.04 -7.95
CA ASP A 131 -15.85 -4.94 -8.62
C ASP A 131 -14.64 -5.23 -7.73
N VAL A 132 -14.66 -6.40 -7.08
CA VAL A 132 -13.57 -6.86 -6.20
C VAL A 132 -12.28 -7.12 -7.00
N TYR A 133 -12.39 -7.32 -8.32
CA TYR A 133 -11.28 -7.60 -9.21
C TYR A 133 -10.87 -6.42 -10.11
N GLU A 134 -11.31 -5.18 -9.84
CA GLU A 134 -11.13 -4.00 -10.71
C GLU A 134 -9.70 -3.82 -11.23
N ALA A 135 -8.69 -4.18 -10.43
CA ALA A 135 -7.28 -4.09 -10.79
C ALA A 135 -6.61 -5.41 -11.24
N CYS A 136 -7.34 -6.53 -11.24
CA CYS A 136 -6.80 -7.85 -11.57
C CYS A 136 -6.65 -8.06 -13.08
N ARG A 137 -5.47 -8.52 -13.50
CA ARG A 137 -5.09 -8.83 -14.88
C ARG A 137 -5.31 -10.30 -15.26
N GLY A 138 -5.57 -11.16 -14.29
CA GLY A 138 -5.85 -12.57 -14.53
C GLY A 138 -5.93 -13.40 -13.25
N ASN A 139 -6.09 -14.71 -13.43
CA ASN A 139 -6.41 -15.65 -12.35
C ASN A 139 -5.40 -15.64 -11.18
N GLY A 140 -4.12 -15.35 -11.44
CA GLY A 140 -3.10 -15.28 -10.40
C GLY A 140 -3.34 -14.14 -9.40
N GLU A 141 -3.74 -12.96 -9.88
CA GLU A 141 -4.05 -11.80 -9.05
C GLU A 141 -5.40 -11.97 -8.36
N GLN A 142 -6.40 -12.49 -9.09
CA GLN A 142 -7.72 -12.83 -8.52
C GLN A 142 -7.59 -13.80 -7.33
N LYS A 143 -6.74 -14.83 -7.44
CA LYS A 143 -6.48 -15.75 -6.32
C LYS A 143 -5.93 -15.04 -5.09
N ARG A 144 -5.09 -14.01 -5.26
CA ARG A 144 -4.54 -13.23 -4.13
C ARG A 144 -5.60 -12.35 -3.50
N VAL A 145 -6.42 -11.69 -4.31
CA VAL A 145 -7.57 -10.91 -3.83
C VAL A 145 -8.52 -11.81 -3.04
N ASN A 146 -8.80 -13.02 -3.53
CA ASN A 146 -9.66 -13.99 -2.82
C ASN A 146 -9.12 -14.28 -1.42
N VAL A 147 -7.82 -14.57 -1.31
CA VAL A 147 -7.20 -14.81 0.00
C VAL A 147 -7.26 -13.57 0.91
N HIS A 148 -7.17 -12.37 0.34
CA HIS A 148 -7.27 -11.14 1.11
C HIS A 148 -8.67 -10.94 1.68
N ILE A 149 -9.71 -11.01 0.84
CA ILE A 149 -11.10 -10.84 1.30
C ILE A 149 -11.53 -11.97 2.25
N GLY A 150 -11.06 -13.21 1.99
CA GLY A 150 -11.37 -14.37 2.82
C GLY A 150 -10.70 -14.35 4.19
N ARG A 151 -9.83 -13.37 4.48
CA ARG A 151 -9.32 -13.13 5.83
C ARG A 151 -10.18 -12.14 6.61
N GLY A 152 -11.18 -11.52 5.96
CA GLY A 152 -11.96 -10.41 6.48
C GLY A 152 -11.18 -9.09 6.45
N PRO A 153 -11.79 -7.98 6.89
CA PRO A 153 -11.02 -6.80 7.24
C PRO A 153 -9.93 -7.27 8.20
N THR A 154 -8.67 -7.13 7.77
CA THR A 154 -7.59 -7.15 8.75
C THR A 154 -8.00 -6.06 9.74
N PRO A 155 -8.13 -6.35 11.06
CA PRO A 155 -8.45 -5.30 12.01
C PRO A 155 -7.56 -4.13 11.65
N ALA A 156 -8.18 -2.96 11.43
CA ALA A 156 -7.47 -1.75 11.06
C ALA A 156 -6.23 -1.75 11.94
N TYR A 157 -5.06 -1.88 11.31
CA TYR A 157 -3.84 -2.14 12.05
C TYR A 157 -3.68 -1.01 13.06
N SER A 158 -4.04 -1.29 14.32
CA SER A 158 -3.55 -0.55 15.44
C SER A 158 -2.10 -0.96 15.50
N GLU A 159 -1.21 -0.04 15.14
CA GLU A 159 0.19 -0.21 15.52
C GLU A 159 0.23 -0.65 16.99
N PRO A 160 1.06 -1.63 17.35
CA PRO A 160 1.23 -1.95 18.75
C PRO A 160 1.64 -0.65 19.43
N GLU A 161 0.75 -0.12 20.29
CA GLU A 161 1.09 0.96 21.20
C GLU A 161 2.30 0.47 22.00
N GLY A 162 3.41 1.18 21.86
CA GLY A 162 4.67 0.75 22.42
C GLY A 162 5.74 1.81 22.26
N PRO A 163 6.74 1.83 23.14
CA PRO A 163 7.82 2.81 23.09
C PRO A 163 8.69 2.60 21.84
N GLY A 164 8.96 3.67 21.11
CA GLY A 164 9.86 3.67 19.95
C GLY A 164 9.29 4.42 18.74
N PRO A 165 10.09 4.59 17.68
CA PRO A 165 9.69 5.30 16.48
C PRO A 165 8.73 4.50 15.61
N ILE A 166 7.91 5.21 14.84
CA ILE A 166 7.09 4.61 13.77
C ILE A 166 8.03 4.05 12.70
N VAL A 167 7.78 2.81 12.27
CA VAL A 167 8.57 2.15 11.20
C VAL A 167 7.72 2.04 9.94
N TRP A 168 8.09 2.80 8.92
CA TRP A 168 7.49 2.79 7.59
C TRP A 168 8.15 1.73 6.72
N LEU A 169 7.38 0.74 6.26
CA LEU A 169 7.91 -0.35 5.46
C LEU A 169 8.10 0.12 4.01
N GLY A 170 9.34 0.15 3.55
CA GLY A 170 9.65 0.44 2.16
C GLY A 170 9.08 -0.66 1.27
N GLY A 171 8.12 -0.32 0.42
CA GLY A 171 7.33 -1.26 -0.38
C GLY A 171 7.22 -0.85 -1.85
N ASP A 172 6.75 -1.79 -2.67
CA ASP A 172 6.33 -1.48 -4.04
C ASP A 172 4.84 -1.08 -4.06
N VAL A 173 4.31 -0.66 -5.20
CA VAL A 173 2.94 -0.16 -5.36
C VAL A 173 1.86 -1.09 -4.75
N PRO A 174 1.92 -2.44 -4.89
CA PRO A 174 0.95 -3.34 -4.26
C PRO A 174 0.94 -3.32 -2.73
N ALA A 175 1.97 -2.76 -2.08
CA ALA A 175 2.07 -2.67 -0.64
C ALA A 175 1.03 -1.71 -0.03
N LEU A 176 0.46 -0.80 -0.85
CA LEU A 176 -0.62 0.11 -0.45
C LEU A 176 -1.90 -0.63 -0.01
N TRP A 177 -2.05 -1.91 -0.37
CA TRP A 177 -3.16 -2.78 0.04
C TRP A 177 -2.88 -3.66 1.27
N TRP A 178 -1.69 -3.57 1.87
CA TRP A 178 -1.31 -4.49 2.94
C TRP A 178 -1.91 -4.15 4.31
N GLY A 179 -2.61 -3.04 4.45
CA GLY A 179 -3.12 -2.58 5.75
C GLY A 179 -1.99 -2.22 6.72
N VAL A 180 -0.84 -1.80 6.22
CA VAL A 180 0.31 -1.37 7.03
C VAL A 180 0.86 -0.06 6.52
N ARG A 181 1.53 0.68 7.40
CA ARG A 181 2.25 1.90 7.06
C ARG A 181 3.43 1.59 6.13
N VAL A 182 3.38 2.15 4.93
CA VAL A 182 4.39 1.94 3.90
C VAL A 182 4.99 3.25 3.42
N LEU A 183 6.22 3.17 2.94
CA LEU A 183 6.82 4.22 2.12
C LEU A 183 7.01 3.66 0.71
N VAL A 184 6.51 4.39 -0.29
CA VAL A 184 6.55 3.98 -1.70
C VAL A 184 7.39 4.98 -2.48
N SER A 185 8.25 4.46 -3.35
CA SER A 185 9.10 5.31 -4.19
C SER A 185 8.34 5.84 -5.41
N TYR A 186 8.42 7.14 -5.64
CA TYR A 186 7.92 7.84 -6.80
C TYR A 186 8.39 7.23 -8.12
N VAL A 187 9.66 6.80 -8.18
CA VAL A 187 10.24 6.17 -9.38
C VAL A 187 9.50 4.89 -9.78
N ARG A 188 8.96 4.16 -8.80
CA ARG A 188 8.12 2.98 -9.03
C ARG A 188 6.67 3.39 -9.32
N LEU A 189 6.13 4.29 -8.50
CA LEU A 189 4.73 4.71 -8.57
C LEU A 189 4.38 5.39 -9.90
N ARG A 190 5.25 6.25 -10.44
CA ARG A 190 5.06 6.92 -11.75
C ARG A 190 4.98 5.96 -12.94
N ARG A 191 5.38 4.70 -12.76
CA ARG A 191 5.30 3.65 -13.80
C ARG A 191 4.06 2.78 -13.63
N ALA A 192 3.32 2.95 -12.53
CA ALA A 192 2.09 2.23 -12.29
C ALA A 192 1.02 2.69 -13.28
N LYS A 193 0.48 1.73 -14.05
CA LYS A 193 -0.62 2.00 -14.97
C LYS A 193 -1.94 2.26 -14.23
N ASN A 194 -2.11 1.62 -13.08
CA ASN A 194 -3.29 1.72 -12.22
C ASN A 194 -2.79 2.13 -10.83
N LEU A 195 -3.47 3.09 -10.21
CA LEU A 195 -3.19 3.50 -8.84
C LEU A 195 -4.10 2.73 -7.88
N PRO A 196 -3.53 2.02 -6.88
CA PRO A 196 -4.33 1.36 -5.85
C PRO A 196 -4.87 2.39 -4.86
N VAL A 197 -6.07 2.18 -4.31
CA VAL A 197 -6.52 2.91 -3.12
C VAL A 197 -5.80 2.37 -1.89
N ALA A 198 -5.18 3.25 -1.10
CA ALA A 198 -4.46 2.86 0.11
C ALA A 198 -5.43 2.52 1.24
N VAL A 199 -5.15 1.42 1.95
CA VAL A 199 -5.95 0.98 3.11
C VAL A 199 -5.33 1.42 4.45
N ALA A 200 -4.15 2.04 4.42
CA ALA A 200 -3.43 2.60 5.56
C ALA A 200 -2.66 3.84 5.13
N ASP A 201 -2.24 4.63 6.11
CA ASP A 201 -1.42 5.82 5.87
C ASP A 201 -0.09 5.44 5.22
N TRP A 202 0.40 6.29 4.31
CA TRP A 202 1.65 6.03 3.59
C TRP A 202 2.43 7.31 3.28
N LEU A 203 3.70 7.12 2.93
CA LEU A 203 4.65 8.18 2.60
C LEU A 203 5.17 8.02 1.18
N LEU A 204 5.46 9.13 0.51
CA LEU A 204 6.09 9.14 -0.81
C LEU A 204 7.57 9.51 -0.72
N ASP A 205 8.45 8.58 -1.10
CA ASP A 205 9.86 8.86 -1.37
C ASP A 205 10.02 9.38 -2.80
N SER A 206 10.72 10.49 -3.00
CA SER A 206 10.94 11.08 -4.33
C SER A 206 11.88 10.25 -5.21
N GLY A 207 12.71 9.40 -4.60
CA GLY A 207 13.74 8.61 -5.27
C GLY A 207 14.96 9.44 -5.69
N GLY A 208 15.26 10.53 -4.98
CA GLY A 208 16.34 11.47 -5.32
C GLY A 208 17.70 10.81 -5.46
N TYR A 209 18.06 9.89 -4.55
CA TYR A 209 19.31 9.13 -4.68
C TYR A 209 19.39 8.37 -6.01
N ASP A 210 18.33 7.65 -6.40
CA ASP A 210 18.32 6.87 -7.64
C ASP A 210 18.41 7.77 -8.89
N GLN A 211 17.74 8.93 -8.87
CA GLN A 211 17.80 9.92 -9.95
C GLN A 211 19.21 10.47 -10.12
N LEU A 212 19.84 10.94 -9.04
CA LEU A 212 21.20 11.47 -9.08
C LEU A 212 22.22 10.40 -9.47
N MET A 213 22.09 9.17 -8.95
CA MET A 213 23.00 8.08 -9.28
C MET A 213 22.89 7.65 -10.75
N ARG A 214 21.70 7.67 -11.36
CA ARG A 214 21.53 7.28 -12.76
C ARG A 214 21.82 8.42 -13.72
N TYR A 215 21.32 9.62 -13.43
CA TYR A 215 21.24 10.72 -14.40
C TYR A 215 22.06 11.96 -13.99
N ARG A 216 22.72 11.96 -12.83
CA ARG A 216 23.42 13.12 -12.23
C ARG A 216 22.51 14.32 -11.94
N GLY A 217 21.20 14.15 -11.99
CA GLY A 217 20.20 15.19 -11.81
C GLY A 217 18.78 14.63 -11.89
N TRP A 218 17.80 15.51 -11.74
CA TRP A 218 16.39 15.16 -11.86
C TRP A 218 15.93 15.08 -13.32
N THR A 219 15.23 14.01 -13.66
CA THR A 219 14.60 13.81 -14.98
C THR A 219 13.12 14.19 -15.02
N VAL A 220 12.59 14.68 -13.90
CA VAL A 220 11.20 15.12 -13.73
C VAL A 220 11.25 16.52 -13.16
N THR A 221 10.46 17.42 -13.74
CA THR A 221 10.35 18.80 -13.27
C THR A 221 9.58 18.90 -11.95
N ALA A 222 9.76 19.98 -11.21
CA ALA A 222 8.99 20.23 -9.99
C ALA A 222 7.49 20.31 -10.25
N VAL A 223 7.09 20.85 -11.40
CA VAL A 223 5.68 20.96 -11.82
C VAL A 223 5.07 19.58 -12.07
N GLU A 224 5.75 18.72 -12.82
CA GLU A 224 5.31 17.33 -13.05
C GLU A 224 5.22 16.57 -11.73
N TYR A 225 6.23 16.70 -10.87
CA TYR A 225 6.23 16.01 -9.58
C TYR A 225 5.10 16.51 -8.65
N ALA A 226 4.85 17.83 -8.60
CA ALA A 226 3.74 18.41 -7.85
C ALA A 226 2.38 17.92 -8.34
N ALA A 227 2.18 17.85 -9.66
CA ALA A 227 0.96 17.31 -10.26
C ALA A 227 0.75 15.84 -9.90
N ASP A 228 1.82 15.04 -9.95
CA ASP A 228 1.79 13.64 -9.53
C ASP A 228 1.48 13.48 -8.03
N ILE A 229 2.08 14.28 -7.14
CA ILE A 229 1.76 14.26 -5.71
C ILE A 229 0.28 14.54 -5.48
N ARG A 230 -0.26 15.58 -6.13
CA ARG A 230 -1.69 15.91 -6.03
C ARG A 230 -2.56 14.75 -6.49
N ARG A 231 -2.22 14.16 -7.63
CA ARG A 231 -2.91 12.99 -8.18
C ARG A 231 -2.88 11.81 -7.22
N TYR A 232 -1.73 11.52 -6.62
CA TYR A 232 -1.59 10.44 -5.64
C TYR A 232 -2.38 10.72 -4.36
N GLY A 233 -2.35 11.96 -3.85
CA GLY A 233 -3.18 12.35 -2.71
C GLY A 233 -4.67 12.11 -2.95
N GLN A 234 -5.15 12.38 -4.16
CA GLN A 234 -6.57 12.25 -4.55
C GLN A 234 -6.98 10.81 -4.90
N GLU A 235 -6.22 10.12 -5.76
CA GLU A 235 -6.60 8.79 -6.28
C GLU A 235 -6.23 7.65 -5.32
N ILE A 236 -5.09 7.75 -4.63
CA ILE A 236 -4.63 6.70 -3.69
C ILE A 236 -5.22 6.96 -2.30
N GLY A 237 -5.31 8.23 -1.89
CA GLY A 237 -5.73 8.62 -0.54
C GLY A 237 -4.68 8.32 0.53
N ARG A 238 -4.87 8.85 1.74
CA ARG A 238 -4.05 8.57 2.95
C ARG A 238 -2.53 8.85 2.81
N LEU A 239 -2.13 9.67 1.84
CA LEU A 239 -0.75 10.14 1.73
C LEU A 239 -0.51 11.20 2.81
N LEU A 240 0.27 10.88 3.84
CA LEU A 240 0.52 11.82 4.94
C LEU A 240 1.46 12.94 4.53
N TRP A 241 2.56 12.59 3.87
CA TRP A 241 3.50 13.54 3.34
C TRP A 241 4.34 12.96 2.21
N ALA A 242 4.86 13.86 1.37
CA ALA A 242 5.79 13.55 0.31
C ALA A 242 7.16 14.16 0.59
N ALA A 243 8.22 13.40 0.32
CA ALA A 243 9.58 13.93 0.31
C ALA A 243 9.75 14.91 -0.87
N PRO A 244 10.55 15.96 -0.73
CA PRO A 244 10.87 16.86 -1.84
C PRO A 244 11.75 16.14 -2.89
N GLN A 245 11.99 16.79 -4.03
CA GLN A 245 13.02 16.38 -5.00
C GLN A 245 14.42 16.70 -4.44
N ASP A 246 14.78 16.02 -3.37
CA ASP A 246 15.99 16.26 -2.60
C ASP A 246 17.29 15.93 -3.37
N TRP A 247 18.36 16.56 -2.93
CA TRP A 247 19.71 16.31 -3.42
C TRP A 247 20.54 15.76 -2.27
N PRO A 248 20.51 14.44 -2.00
CA PRO A 248 21.20 13.88 -0.84
C PRO A 248 22.71 14.15 -0.93
N ALA A 249 23.26 14.84 0.06
CA ALA A 249 24.67 15.20 0.16
C ALA A 249 25.55 14.06 0.71
N SER A 250 25.30 12.82 0.26
CA SER A 250 26.18 11.69 0.58
C SER A 250 27.47 11.78 -0.24
N ARG A 251 28.59 11.26 0.28
CA ARG A 251 29.88 11.24 -0.46
C ARG A 251 29.74 10.69 -1.88
N ALA A 252 28.96 9.61 -2.05
CA ALA A 252 28.72 9.00 -3.36
C ALA A 252 27.93 9.92 -4.30
N ALA A 253 26.90 10.60 -3.79
CA ALA A 253 26.10 11.52 -4.59
C ALA A 253 26.89 12.79 -4.97
N LEU A 254 27.65 13.38 -4.05
CA LEU A 254 28.53 14.51 -4.34
C LEU A 254 29.57 14.17 -5.41
N ALA A 255 30.23 13.01 -5.29
CA ALA A 255 31.16 12.54 -6.31
C ALA A 255 30.47 12.27 -7.66
N ARG A 256 29.21 11.83 -7.63
CA ARG A 256 28.43 11.54 -8.83
C ARG A 256 27.96 12.80 -9.55
N THR A 257 27.53 13.83 -8.83
CA THR A 257 27.05 15.07 -9.43
C THR A 257 28.18 16.04 -9.76
N GLY A 258 29.29 15.98 -9.01
CA GLY A 258 30.38 16.95 -9.07
C GLY A 258 30.06 18.28 -8.37
N LEU A 259 28.97 18.33 -7.60
CA LEU A 259 28.52 19.52 -6.89
C LEU A 259 28.99 19.50 -5.43
N THR A 260 28.98 20.67 -4.79
CA THR A 260 29.34 20.81 -3.37
C THR A 260 28.19 20.36 -2.46
N GLU A 261 28.51 20.12 -1.19
CA GLU A 261 27.50 19.88 -0.15
C GLU A 261 26.50 21.04 -0.10
N GLU A 262 26.99 22.29 -0.07
CA GLU A 262 26.16 23.49 0.00
C GLU A 262 25.19 23.58 -1.19
N GLU A 263 25.63 23.23 -2.39
CA GLU A 263 24.77 23.25 -3.58
C GLU A 263 23.67 22.18 -3.49
N HIS A 264 23.98 20.99 -2.98
CA HIS A 264 22.98 19.97 -2.69
C HIS A 264 21.96 20.46 -1.63
N GLN A 265 22.42 21.17 -0.61
CA GLN A 265 21.56 21.75 0.42
C GLN A 265 20.64 22.83 -0.17
N ARG A 266 21.19 23.79 -0.94
CA ARG A 266 20.41 24.83 -1.62
C ARG A 266 19.34 24.25 -2.56
N ARG A 267 19.67 23.22 -3.35
CA ARG A 267 18.70 22.58 -4.25
C ARG A 267 17.61 21.82 -3.50
N THR A 268 17.95 21.20 -2.37
CA THR A 268 16.97 20.54 -1.52
C THR A 268 15.99 21.54 -0.91
N LEU A 269 16.51 22.63 -0.33
CA LEU A 269 15.71 23.74 0.18
C LEU A 269 14.81 24.34 -0.91
N ALA A 270 15.36 24.62 -2.09
CA ALA A 270 14.60 25.14 -3.23
C ALA A 270 13.45 24.19 -3.61
N SER A 271 13.70 22.88 -3.66
CA SER A 271 12.63 21.91 -3.94
C SER A 271 11.52 21.92 -2.89
N VAL A 272 11.84 22.07 -1.60
CA VAL A 272 10.81 22.20 -0.54
C VAL A 272 9.97 23.44 -0.76
N VAL A 273 10.60 24.59 -1.04
CA VAL A 273 9.91 25.85 -1.30
C VAL A 273 9.02 25.75 -2.54
N ASP A 274 9.57 25.30 -3.67
CA ASP A 274 8.86 25.21 -4.94
C ASP A 274 7.63 24.30 -4.84
N LEU A 275 7.75 23.13 -4.18
CA LEU A 275 6.65 22.19 -4.02
C LEU A 275 5.57 22.68 -3.05
N ARG A 276 5.95 23.46 -2.02
CA ARG A 276 4.98 24.11 -1.12
C ARG A 276 4.22 25.23 -1.82
N VAL A 277 4.90 26.01 -2.65
CA VAL A 277 4.28 27.06 -3.48
C VAL A 277 3.32 26.45 -4.51
N ALA A 278 3.63 25.27 -5.05
CA ALA A 278 2.81 24.57 -6.03
C ALA A 278 1.46 24.02 -5.48
N ASP A 279 1.24 24.09 -4.16
CA ASP A 279 0.06 23.60 -3.44
C ASP A 279 -0.43 22.23 -3.95
N THR A 280 0.31 21.20 -3.57
CA THR A 280 0.02 19.81 -3.97
C THR A 280 -1.23 19.24 -3.27
N GLY A 281 -1.78 19.92 -2.25
CA GLY A 281 -2.80 19.38 -1.36
C GLY A 281 -2.28 18.32 -0.37
N VAL A 282 -0.96 18.09 -0.35
CA VAL A 282 -0.27 17.11 0.52
C VAL A 282 0.87 17.83 1.24
N HIS A 283 1.13 17.47 2.50
CA HIS A 283 2.28 18.04 3.22
C HIS A 283 3.60 17.66 2.55
N ILE A 284 4.41 18.66 2.20
CA ILE A 284 5.79 18.46 1.73
C ILE A 284 6.73 18.57 2.93
N ALA A 285 7.33 17.43 3.30
CA ALA A 285 8.23 17.35 4.44
C ALA A 285 9.48 18.21 4.19
N ALA A 286 9.90 18.96 5.20
CA ALA A 286 11.23 19.56 5.19
C ALA A 286 12.28 18.44 5.24
N LEU A 287 13.41 18.60 4.53
CA LEU A 287 14.46 17.58 4.47
C LEU A 287 15.83 18.21 4.63
N VAL A 288 16.59 17.70 5.61
CA VAL A 288 17.99 18.08 5.85
C VAL A 288 18.94 16.99 5.37
N THR A 289 20.11 17.43 4.90
CA THR A 289 21.17 16.58 4.36
C THR A 289 22.53 17.23 4.57
N GLY A 290 23.58 16.43 4.67
CA GLY A 290 24.97 16.86 4.79
C GLY A 290 25.94 15.68 4.85
N THR A 291 27.24 15.98 4.92
CA THR A 291 28.31 14.97 5.07
C THR A 291 28.78 14.80 6.51
N THR A 292 28.66 15.84 7.33
CA THR A 292 29.14 15.91 8.73
C THR A 292 28.06 16.50 9.64
N PRO A 293 28.09 16.26 10.96
CA PRO A 293 27.16 16.89 11.91
C PRO A 293 27.02 18.42 11.72
N ALA A 294 28.15 19.13 11.60
CA ALA A 294 28.16 20.57 11.32
C ALA A 294 27.52 20.93 9.97
N GLY A 295 27.68 20.08 8.95
CA GLY A 295 27.00 20.25 7.66
C GLY A 295 25.49 20.15 7.76
N TYR A 296 24.96 19.25 8.57
CA TYR A 296 23.52 19.18 8.83
C TYR A 296 23.01 20.43 9.56
N LEU A 297 23.74 20.92 10.57
CA LEU A 297 23.38 22.16 11.27
C LEU A 297 23.41 23.38 10.36
N ARG A 298 24.39 23.49 9.45
CA ARG A 298 24.39 24.52 8.41
C ARG A 298 23.12 24.47 7.54
N HIS A 299 22.65 23.27 7.18
CA HIS A 299 21.42 23.15 6.41
C HIS A 299 20.20 23.59 7.24
N VAL A 300 20.16 23.29 8.54
CA VAL A 300 19.13 23.82 9.45
C VAL A 300 19.14 25.35 9.45
N ASP A 301 20.32 25.97 9.53
CA ASP A 301 20.45 27.43 9.47
C ASP A 301 20.01 27.99 8.11
N MET A 302 20.26 27.28 7.00
CA MET A 302 19.77 27.68 5.68
C MET A 302 18.24 27.73 5.61
N TYR A 303 17.53 26.77 6.22
CA TYR A 303 16.07 26.82 6.31
C TYR A 303 15.61 28.02 7.15
N ALA A 304 16.25 28.27 8.29
CA ALA A 304 15.93 29.42 9.15
C ALA A 304 16.14 30.76 8.41
N GLN A 305 17.22 30.90 7.65
CA GLN A 305 17.48 32.08 6.81
C GLN A 305 16.45 32.26 5.69
N ALA A 306 15.87 31.17 5.20
CA ALA A 306 14.76 31.19 4.24
C ALA A 306 13.38 31.41 4.92
N GLY A 307 13.34 31.65 6.23
CA GLY A 307 12.11 31.89 6.98
C GLY A 307 11.32 30.63 7.34
N ILE A 308 11.94 29.45 7.25
CA ILE A 308 11.31 28.16 7.59
C ILE A 308 11.87 27.70 8.95
N ASP A 309 11.03 27.73 9.98
CA ASP A 309 11.38 27.19 11.30
C ASP A 309 11.17 25.67 11.35
N LEU A 310 12.27 24.92 11.22
CA LEU A 310 12.24 23.46 11.24
C LEU A 310 11.75 22.86 12.57
N ARG A 311 11.77 23.62 13.68
CA ARG A 311 11.24 23.14 14.97
C ARG A 311 9.71 23.10 14.98
N ALA A 312 9.08 23.95 14.16
CA ALA A 312 7.63 23.99 14.01
C ALA A 312 7.11 22.92 13.02
N GLU A 313 7.98 22.36 12.18
CA GLU A 313 7.61 21.35 11.18
C GLU A 313 7.13 20.04 11.82
N PRO A 314 6.03 19.43 11.35
CA PRO A 314 5.50 18.17 11.88
C PRO A 314 6.49 17.02 11.79
N VAL A 315 7.38 17.09 10.80
CA VAL A 315 8.44 16.13 10.54
C VAL A 315 9.56 16.80 9.75
N VAL A 316 10.79 16.43 10.07
CA VAL A 316 12.01 16.79 9.33
C VAL A 316 12.67 15.48 8.89
N ALA A 317 12.66 15.23 7.59
CA ALA A 317 13.33 14.07 7.01
C ALA A 317 14.85 14.27 7.04
N VAL A 318 15.58 13.22 7.38
CA VAL A 318 17.05 13.21 7.45
C VAL A 318 17.58 12.32 6.33
N GLY A 319 18.06 12.95 5.26
CA GLY A 319 18.66 12.28 4.11
C GLY A 319 20.10 11.83 4.36
N ALA A 320 20.74 11.19 3.37
CA ALA A 320 22.18 10.88 3.33
C ALA A 320 22.79 10.13 4.55
N LEU A 321 21.99 9.43 5.35
CA LEU A 321 22.48 8.61 6.48
C LEU A 321 23.01 7.22 6.05
N LEU A 322 22.53 6.71 4.92
CA LEU A 322 22.88 5.37 4.43
C LEU A 322 24.36 5.25 4.04
N ARG A 323 24.92 4.04 4.22
CA ARG A 323 26.31 3.66 3.87
C ARG A 323 27.40 4.46 4.61
N ARG A 324 27.07 5.02 5.77
CA ARG A 324 28.03 5.66 6.68
C ARG A 324 28.27 4.75 7.90
N PRO A 325 29.43 4.87 8.58
CA PRO A 325 29.64 4.24 9.87
C PRO A 325 28.49 4.57 10.84
N VAL A 326 27.99 3.56 11.56
CA VAL A 326 26.79 3.70 12.40
C VAL A 326 26.95 4.79 13.47
N ARG A 327 28.14 4.94 14.05
CA ARG A 327 28.43 6.00 15.05
C ARG A 327 28.32 7.40 14.44
N GLU A 328 28.80 7.59 13.22
CA GLU A 328 28.75 8.86 12.50
C GLU A 328 27.30 9.23 12.11
N ALA A 329 26.47 8.24 11.80
CA ALA A 329 25.04 8.47 11.57
C ALA A 329 24.30 8.79 12.88
N ALA A 330 24.62 8.10 13.97
CA ALA A 330 24.05 8.36 15.29
C ALA A 330 24.39 9.76 15.80
N GLU A 331 25.61 10.24 15.58
CA GLU A 331 26.03 11.60 15.96
C GLU A 331 25.20 12.68 15.24
N ILE A 332 24.95 12.52 13.93
CA ILE A 332 24.07 13.43 13.18
C ILE A 332 22.66 13.45 13.76
N VAL A 333 22.09 12.28 14.05
CA VAL A 333 20.76 12.20 14.65
C VAL A 333 20.74 12.90 16.00
N ARG A 334 21.77 12.72 16.85
CA ARG A 334 21.87 13.38 18.15
C ARG A 334 21.94 14.89 18.05
N VAL A 335 22.76 15.45 17.15
CA VAL A 335 22.84 16.92 17.01
C VAL A 335 21.56 17.52 16.46
N LEU A 336 20.87 16.82 15.55
CA LEU A 336 19.59 17.27 15.00
C LEU A 336 18.46 17.17 16.05
N HIS A 337 18.45 16.10 16.85
CA HIS A 337 17.52 15.97 17.97
C HIS A 337 17.75 17.07 19.01
N ALA A 338 19.02 17.34 19.37
CA ALA A 338 19.39 18.42 20.28
C ALA A 338 19.02 19.81 19.75
N ALA A 339 18.91 19.97 18.42
CA ALA A 339 18.39 21.19 17.79
C ALA A 339 16.85 21.33 17.90
N GLY A 340 16.16 20.36 18.50
CA GLY A 340 14.72 20.39 18.77
C GLY A 340 13.86 19.95 17.58
N LEU A 341 14.41 19.14 16.68
CA LEU A 341 13.71 18.70 15.47
C LEU A 341 12.96 17.38 15.67
N ARG A 342 11.79 17.25 15.02
CA ARG A 342 11.03 16.00 14.92
C ARG A 342 11.53 15.18 13.74
N LEU A 343 12.20 14.06 13.99
CA LEU A 343 13.04 13.40 13.00
C LEU A 343 12.38 12.20 12.33
N HIS A 344 12.43 12.18 10.99
CA HIS A 344 12.24 10.98 10.20
C HIS A 344 13.57 10.57 9.54
N THR A 345 14.17 9.44 9.95
CA THR A 345 15.43 8.99 9.33
C THR A 345 15.18 8.20 8.04
N LEU A 346 15.62 8.73 6.90
CA LEU A 346 15.46 8.03 5.63
C LEU A 346 16.41 6.83 5.54
N GLY A 347 15.84 5.63 5.47
CA GLY A 347 16.59 4.37 5.42
C GLY A 347 17.23 3.92 6.76
N GLY A 348 16.85 4.53 7.89
CA GLY A 348 17.34 4.14 9.21
C GLY A 348 16.94 2.71 9.60
N LYS A 349 17.89 1.91 10.09
CA LYS A 349 17.65 0.50 10.45
C LYS A 349 18.75 -0.09 11.35
N GLY A 350 18.44 -1.23 11.94
CA GLY A 350 19.39 -2.14 12.56
C GLY A 350 20.17 -1.49 13.70
N PRO A 351 21.52 -1.59 13.70
CA PRO A 351 22.34 -1.00 14.75
C PRO A 351 22.15 0.50 14.97
N LEU A 352 21.77 1.26 13.93
CA LEU A 352 21.49 2.69 14.10
C LEU A 352 20.32 2.91 15.04
N LEU A 353 19.21 2.19 14.84
CA LEU A 353 18.04 2.28 15.72
C LEU A 353 18.38 1.86 17.15
N GLY A 354 19.27 0.89 17.33
CA GLY A 354 19.79 0.52 18.66
C GLY A 354 20.53 1.64 19.39
N LEU A 355 21.07 2.64 18.69
CA LEU A 355 21.79 3.78 19.29
C LEU A 355 20.95 5.05 19.44
N VAL A 356 19.97 5.27 18.57
CA VAL A 356 19.23 6.56 18.48
C VAL A 356 17.72 6.41 18.30
N GLY A 357 17.18 5.20 18.41
CA GLY A 357 15.74 4.94 18.21
C GLY A 357 14.84 5.81 19.08
N GLY A 358 15.24 6.09 20.32
CA GLY A 358 14.53 6.97 21.25
C GLY A 358 14.66 8.47 20.96
N LEU A 359 15.45 8.86 19.95
CA LEU A 359 15.69 10.26 19.58
C LEU A 359 14.97 10.65 18.28
N ILE A 360 14.26 9.71 17.66
CA ILE A 360 13.59 9.89 16.37
C ILE A 360 12.10 9.55 16.49
N ASP A 361 11.27 10.21 15.70
CA ASP A 361 9.82 10.00 15.67
C ASP A 361 9.45 8.86 14.73
N SER A 362 10.20 8.73 13.62
CA SER A 362 9.96 7.68 12.64
C SER A 362 11.19 7.35 11.79
N THR A 363 11.12 6.22 11.08
CA THR A 363 12.13 5.78 10.13
C THR A 363 11.47 4.96 9.03
N ASP A 364 12.10 4.87 7.86
CA ASP A 364 11.70 3.92 6.82
C ASP A 364 12.82 2.95 6.45
N SER A 365 12.45 1.81 5.86
CA SER A 365 13.42 1.02 5.11
C SER A 365 12.79 0.00 4.17
N ALA A 366 13.42 -0.18 3.00
CA ALA A 366 13.14 -1.27 2.08
C ALA A 366 14.09 -2.49 2.26
N ASP A 367 14.88 -2.54 3.34
CA ASP A 367 15.93 -3.56 3.48
C ASP A 367 15.42 -4.98 3.66
N TRP A 368 14.26 -5.17 4.29
CA TRP A 368 13.59 -6.47 4.38
C TRP A 368 13.44 -7.10 2.99
N SER A 369 12.93 -6.32 2.03
CA SER A 369 12.73 -6.72 0.65
C SER A 369 14.06 -6.88 -0.09
N GLY A 370 15.05 -6.03 0.21
CA GLY A 370 16.41 -6.13 -0.33
C GLY A 370 17.14 -7.40 0.10
N ASN A 371 17.06 -7.77 1.38
CA ASN A 371 17.61 -9.01 1.93
C ASN A 371 16.91 -10.22 1.32
N ALA A 372 15.59 -10.22 1.25
CA ALA A 372 14.82 -11.30 0.65
C ALA A 372 15.09 -11.48 -0.86
N ARG A 373 15.49 -10.43 -1.60
CA ARG A 373 15.96 -10.57 -2.99
C ARG A 373 17.33 -11.23 -3.12
N ARG A 374 18.17 -11.15 -2.09
CA ARG A 374 19.51 -11.76 -2.05
C ARG A 374 19.46 -13.24 -1.65
N HIS A 375 18.38 -13.68 -1.01
CA HIS A 375 18.15 -15.07 -0.62
C HIS A 375 17.10 -15.69 -1.54
N VAL A 376 17.50 -16.66 -2.36
CA VAL A 376 16.60 -17.31 -3.31
C VAL A 376 15.83 -18.42 -2.60
N GLY A 377 14.72 -18.06 -1.95
CA GLY A 377 13.82 -18.99 -1.26
C GLY A 377 12.36 -18.65 -1.49
N LEU A 378 11.52 -19.68 -1.61
CA LEU A 378 10.07 -19.50 -1.59
C LEU A 378 9.66 -18.87 -0.25
N CYS A 379 8.67 -17.98 -0.27
CA CYS A 379 8.19 -17.40 0.97
C CYS A 379 7.57 -18.48 1.87
N PRO A 380 8.02 -18.66 3.13
CA PRO A 380 7.48 -19.68 4.03
C PRO A 380 6.00 -19.42 4.39
N HIS A 381 5.55 -18.17 4.24
CA HIS A 381 4.18 -17.75 4.52
C HIS A 381 3.16 -18.15 3.44
N GLY A 382 3.61 -18.65 2.27
CA GLY A 382 2.72 -19.09 1.19
C GLY A 382 1.85 -18.02 0.52
N LEU A 383 2.02 -16.74 0.88
CA LEU A 383 1.22 -15.61 0.38
C LEU A 383 1.68 -15.06 -0.98
N VAL A 384 2.99 -15.13 -1.21
CA VAL A 384 3.66 -14.65 -2.41
C VAL A 384 4.75 -15.63 -2.79
N ALA A 385 5.13 -15.66 -4.07
CA ALA A 385 6.19 -16.55 -4.52
C ALA A 385 7.52 -16.25 -3.81
N TRP A 386 7.80 -14.97 -3.55
CA TRP A 386 9.06 -14.52 -2.99
C TRP A 386 8.83 -13.65 -1.76
N GLU A 387 9.61 -13.88 -0.72
CA GLU A 387 9.51 -13.14 0.55
C GLU A 387 9.70 -11.62 0.36
N SER A 388 10.41 -11.20 -0.69
CA SER A 388 10.65 -9.79 -1.02
C SER A 388 9.42 -8.94 -1.31
N ASN A 389 8.23 -9.56 -1.36
CA ASN A 389 6.94 -8.87 -1.47
C ASN A 389 5.89 -9.44 -0.50
N CYS A 390 6.31 -10.03 0.62
CA CYS A 390 5.42 -10.64 1.59
C CYS A 390 5.03 -9.65 2.70
N PRO A 391 3.73 -9.36 2.90
CA PRO A 391 3.29 -8.45 3.97
C PRO A 391 3.63 -8.98 5.37
N VAL A 392 3.63 -10.30 5.57
CA VAL A 392 3.96 -10.91 6.87
C VAL A 392 5.44 -10.72 7.20
N ALA A 393 6.33 -11.08 6.26
CA ALA A 393 7.77 -10.89 6.46
C ALA A 393 8.15 -9.42 6.65
N ALA A 394 7.50 -8.50 5.92
CA ALA A 394 7.71 -7.06 6.12
C ALA A 394 7.31 -6.62 7.54
N ARG A 395 6.18 -7.10 8.06
CA ARG A 395 5.71 -6.82 9.43
C ARG A 395 6.65 -7.38 10.50
N GLU A 396 7.07 -8.63 10.36
CA GLU A 396 8.02 -9.28 11.29
C GLU A 396 9.34 -8.52 11.34
N TRP A 397 9.88 -8.15 10.17
CA TRP A 397 11.08 -7.33 10.10
C TRP A 397 10.90 -5.96 10.76
N GLY A 398 9.77 -5.30 10.52
CA GLY A 398 9.44 -4.00 11.13
C GLY A 398 9.29 -4.09 12.65
N ALA A 399 8.71 -5.17 13.17
CA ALA A 399 8.65 -5.45 14.60
C ALA A 399 10.06 -5.58 15.21
N GLY A 400 10.97 -6.29 14.54
CA GLY A 400 12.37 -6.38 14.96
C GLY A 400 13.09 -5.02 14.97
N GLN A 401 12.77 -4.12 14.03
CA GLN A 401 13.31 -2.75 14.05
C GLN A 401 12.84 -1.96 15.28
N ARG A 402 11.55 -2.06 15.62
CA ARG A 402 10.99 -1.39 16.81
C ARG A 402 11.62 -1.94 18.10
N GLU A 403 11.79 -3.25 18.19
CA GLU A 403 12.46 -3.86 19.35
C GLU A 403 13.91 -3.36 19.50
N LEU A 404 14.65 -3.27 18.39
CA LEU A 404 15.99 -2.68 18.41
C LEU A 404 15.96 -1.22 18.85
N ALA A 405 15.01 -0.43 18.35
CA ALA A 405 14.86 0.96 18.74
C ALA A 405 14.56 1.11 20.23
N ALA A 406 13.71 0.26 20.80
CA ALA A 406 13.38 0.26 22.22
C ALA A 406 14.61 0.03 23.12
N ARG A 407 15.65 -0.68 22.64
CA ARG A 407 16.92 -0.84 23.39
C ARG A 407 17.67 0.48 23.60
N SER A 408 17.53 1.44 22.69
CA SER A 408 18.15 2.76 22.85
C SER A 408 17.52 3.57 23.98
N LEU A 409 16.21 3.40 24.22
CA LEU A 409 15.50 4.04 25.33
C LEU A 409 15.92 3.48 26.69
N ALA A 410 16.44 2.25 26.73
CA ALA A 410 16.90 1.60 27.95
C ALA A 410 18.35 1.95 28.33
N GLN A 411 19.10 2.66 27.48
CA GLN A 411 20.47 3.07 27.76
C GLN A 411 20.52 4.52 28.27
N PRO A 412 21.16 4.81 29.42
CA PRO A 412 21.31 6.18 29.88
C PRO A 412 22.09 7.01 28.85
N MET A 413 21.57 8.19 28.51
CA MET A 413 22.25 9.12 27.62
C MET A 413 23.61 9.50 28.23
N LEU A 414 24.69 8.98 27.65
CA LEU A 414 26.04 9.48 27.96
C LEU A 414 26.11 10.94 27.48
N PRO A 415 26.51 11.89 28.34
CA PRO A 415 26.62 13.29 27.95
C PRO A 415 27.59 13.42 26.77
N LEU A 416 27.22 14.26 25.80
CA LEU A 416 28.10 14.66 24.71
C LEU A 416 29.34 15.32 25.33
N ALA A 417 30.53 14.79 25.05
CA ALA A 417 31.78 15.44 25.44
C ALA A 417 31.82 16.81 24.74
N GLY A 418 31.93 17.87 25.54
CA GLY A 418 31.88 19.26 25.10
C GLY A 418 33.13 19.74 24.39
#